data_AF-A0A484ZMK0-F1
#
_entry.id   AF-A0A484ZMK0-F1
#
_cell.length_a   1.000
_cell.length_b   1.000
_cell.length_c   1.000
_cell.angle_alpha   90.00
_cell.angle_beta   90.00
_cell.angle_gamma   90.00
#
_symmetry.space_group_name_H-M   'P 1'
#
loop_
_entity.id
_entity.type
_entity.pdbx_description
1 polymer ?
#
loop_
_entity_poly.entity_id
_entity_poly.type
_entity_poly.pdbx_seq_one_letter_code
_entity_poly.pdbx_strand_id
1 'polypeptide(L)'
;MNLSNKMTYQSRFGREPWLQPYTDETLKSLPKKGVKSVQVISPGFSADCLETIEEIDKQNREFFLEQGGERYYYIPALNDSPAHIDLLQALVTSKT
;
A
#
# COMPACT_ATOMS: atom_id res chain seq x y z
N MET A 1 -14.97 -6.47 14.76
CA MET A 1 -14.23 -6.60 13.49
C MET A 1 -12.80 -6.98 13.86
N ASN A 2 -12.33 -8.17 13.50
CA ASN A 2 -10.91 -8.50 13.66
C ASN A 2 -10.15 -7.89 12.47
N LEU A 3 -9.42 -6.80 12.72
CA LEU A 3 -8.50 -6.21 11.75
C LEU A 3 -7.17 -6.97 11.86
N SER A 4 -6.81 -7.70 10.81
CA SER A 4 -5.50 -8.33 10.68
C SER A 4 -4.63 -7.46 9.79
N ASN A 5 -3.53 -6.93 10.34
CA ASN A 5 -2.59 -6.09 9.60
C ASN A 5 -1.38 -6.92 9.16
N LYS A 6 -0.87 -6.70 7.94
CA LYS A 6 0.34 -7.35 7.43
C LYS A 6 1.19 -6.34 6.67
N MET A 7 2.49 -6.28 6.99
CA MET A 7 3.47 -5.48 6.28
C MET A 7 4.09 -6.29 5.14
N THR A 8 4.23 -5.67 3.98
CA THR A 8 4.86 -6.21 2.76
C THR A 8 5.67 -5.13 2.07
N TYR A 9 6.49 -5.50 1.11
CA TYR A 9 7.42 -4.62 0.41
C TYR A 9 7.21 -4.71 -1.11
N GLN A 10 7.26 -3.56 -1.78
CA GLN A 10 6.95 -3.39 -3.21
C GLN A 10 8.17 -2.90 -4.01
N SER A 11 7.98 -2.69 -5.31
CA SER A 11 8.90 -1.99 -6.22
C SER A 11 10.32 -2.58 -6.26
N ARG A 12 10.38 -3.92 -6.40
CA ARG A 12 11.64 -4.68 -6.49
C ARG A 12 12.21 -4.58 -7.90
N PHE A 13 13.52 -4.41 -8.01
CA PHE A 13 14.21 -4.30 -9.29
C PHE A 13 15.35 -5.31 -9.42
N GLY A 14 15.56 -5.84 -10.64
CA GLY A 14 16.62 -6.80 -10.92
C GLY A 14 16.31 -8.20 -10.39
N ARG A 15 17.34 -9.06 -10.35
CA ARG A 15 17.20 -10.51 -10.07
C ARG A 15 17.56 -10.90 -8.64
N GLU A 16 18.27 -10.03 -7.92
CA GLU A 16 18.68 -10.30 -6.54
C GLU A 16 17.47 -10.28 -5.61
N PRO A 17 17.49 -11.05 -4.49
CA PRO A 17 16.44 -10.98 -3.48
C PRO A 17 16.36 -9.59 -2.82
N TRP A 18 15.13 -9.09 -2.66
CA TRP A 18 14.84 -7.86 -1.91
C TRP A 18 14.19 -8.20 -0.57
N LEU A 19 13.90 -7.17 0.22
CA LEU A 19 13.20 -7.30 1.50
C LEU A 19 11.81 -7.95 1.31
N GLN A 20 11.52 -8.92 2.15
CA GLN A 20 10.32 -9.76 2.11
C GLN A 20 9.43 -9.53 3.34
N PRO A 21 8.12 -9.80 3.25
CA PRO A 21 7.39 -10.43 2.14
C PRO A 21 7.03 -9.46 0.99
N TYR A 22 6.97 -9.96 -0.24
CA TYR A 22 6.64 -9.15 -1.42
C TYR A 22 5.13 -8.88 -1.52
N THR A 23 4.76 -7.66 -1.88
CA THR A 23 3.35 -7.21 -1.95
C THR A 23 2.55 -7.97 -3.00
N ASP A 24 3.09 -8.08 -4.22
CA ASP A 24 2.49 -8.79 -5.36
C ASP A 24 2.18 -10.26 -5.04
N GLU A 25 3.17 -10.99 -4.55
CA GLU A 25 3.04 -12.40 -4.19
C GLU A 25 2.12 -12.60 -2.98
N THR A 26 2.14 -11.66 -2.02
CA THR A 26 1.22 -11.69 -0.89
C THR A 26 -0.22 -11.56 -1.38
N LEU A 27 -0.53 -10.54 -2.17
CA LEU A 27 -1.88 -10.28 -2.66
C LEU A 27 -2.42 -11.42 -3.53
N LYS A 28 -1.60 -12.00 -4.41
CA LYS A 28 -1.98 -13.20 -5.18
C LYS A 28 -2.36 -14.38 -4.29
N SER A 29 -1.71 -14.53 -3.12
CA SER A 29 -1.93 -15.67 -2.21
C SER A 29 -3.15 -15.53 -1.31
N LEU A 30 -3.60 -14.30 -1.03
CA LEU A 30 -4.61 -14.01 -0.01
C LEU A 30 -6.00 -14.61 -0.31
N PRO A 31 -6.54 -14.52 -1.55
CA PRO A 31 -7.82 -15.12 -1.88
C PRO A 31 -7.91 -16.62 -1.62
N LYS A 32 -6.83 -17.37 -1.92
CA LYS A 32 -6.73 -18.82 -1.66
C LYS A 32 -6.74 -19.16 -0.17
N LYS A 33 -6.44 -18.19 0.69
CA LYS A 33 -6.50 -18.29 2.15
C LYS A 33 -7.83 -17.79 2.73
N GLY A 34 -8.82 -17.54 1.87
CA GLY A 34 -10.15 -17.07 2.27
C GLY A 34 -10.28 -15.55 2.46
N VAL A 35 -9.22 -14.77 2.20
CA VAL A 35 -9.30 -13.31 2.28
C VAL A 35 -9.94 -12.76 1.01
N LYS A 36 -11.18 -12.26 1.14
CA LYS A 36 -11.96 -11.73 0.01
C LYS A 36 -11.90 -10.22 -0.14
N SER A 37 -11.47 -9.50 0.90
CA SER A 37 -11.37 -8.05 0.87
C SER A 37 -10.07 -7.57 1.51
N VAL A 38 -9.43 -6.59 0.87
CA VAL A 38 -8.23 -5.92 1.39
C VAL A 38 -8.35 -4.40 1.26
N GLN A 39 -7.75 -3.71 2.21
CA GLN A 39 -7.47 -2.28 2.13
C GLN A 39 -5.94 -2.12 2.22
N VAL A 40 -5.37 -1.30 1.35
CA VAL A 40 -3.92 -1.15 1.20
C VAL A 40 -3.53 0.30 1.44
N ILE A 41 -2.56 0.51 2.32
CA ILE A 41 -1.87 1.80 2.53
C ILE A 41 -0.41 1.65 2.14
N SER A 42 0.20 2.73 1.65
CA SER A 42 1.63 2.80 1.34
C SER A 42 2.33 3.82 2.24
N PRO A 43 2.54 3.53 3.54
CA PRO A 43 2.99 4.51 4.53
C PRO A 43 4.41 5.04 4.29
N GLY A 44 5.18 4.44 3.37
CA GLY A 44 6.46 4.98 2.92
C GLY A 44 6.33 6.19 1.98
N PHE A 45 5.11 6.53 1.54
CA PHE A 45 4.82 7.64 0.64
C PHE A 45 3.88 8.63 1.29
N SER A 46 4.28 9.90 1.34
CA SER A 46 3.44 11.00 1.84
C SER A 46 2.53 11.59 0.76
N ALA A 47 2.88 11.41 -0.51
CA ALA A 47 2.11 11.83 -1.68
C ALA A 47 2.07 10.69 -2.72
N ASP A 48 1.00 10.68 -3.50
CA ASP A 48 0.80 9.71 -4.57
C ASP A 48 1.79 9.94 -5.72
N CYS A 49 2.32 8.83 -6.23
CA CYS A 49 3.31 8.81 -7.28
C CYS A 49 3.03 7.63 -8.23
N LEU A 50 3.95 7.37 -9.16
CA LEU A 50 3.79 6.27 -10.11
C LEU A 50 3.66 4.92 -9.38
N GLU A 51 4.48 4.71 -8.35
CA GLU A 51 4.52 3.49 -7.57
C GLU A 51 3.21 3.24 -6.78
N THR A 52 2.52 4.28 -6.31
CA THR A 52 1.24 4.10 -5.62
C THR A 52 0.07 3.96 -6.59
N ILE A 53 0.00 4.80 -7.63
CA ILE A 53 -1.13 4.82 -8.56
C ILE A 53 -1.08 3.64 -9.52
N GLU A 54 0.07 3.34 -10.10
CA GLU A 54 0.18 2.30 -11.13
C GLU A 54 0.41 0.93 -10.51
N GLU A 55 1.42 0.78 -9.64
CA GLU A 55 1.73 -0.53 -9.07
C GLU A 55 0.70 -0.94 -8.01
N ILE A 56 0.42 -0.09 -7.02
CA ILE A 56 -0.45 -0.47 -5.90
C ILE A 56 -1.93 -0.39 -6.26
N ASP A 57 -2.40 0.71 -6.84
CA ASP A 57 -3.84 0.83 -7.08
C ASP A 57 -4.35 0.00 -8.27
N LYS A 58 -3.56 -0.11 -9.34
CA LYS A 58 -3.97 -0.85 -10.55
C LYS A 58 -3.42 -2.27 -10.60
N GLN A 59 -2.12 -2.46 -10.71
CA GLN A 59 -1.55 -3.80 -10.96
C GLN A 59 -1.83 -4.78 -9.80
N ASN A 60 -1.60 -4.34 -8.56
CA ASN A 60 -1.84 -5.19 -7.39
C ASN A 60 -3.34 -5.46 -7.14
N ARG A 61 -4.21 -4.53 -7.52
CA ARG A 61 -5.67 -4.75 -7.56
C ARG A 61 -6.02 -5.87 -8.53
N GLU A 62 -5.50 -5.81 -9.75
CA GLU A 62 -5.71 -6.86 -10.77
C GLU A 62 -5.25 -8.22 -10.23
N PHE A 63 -4.03 -8.32 -9.70
CA PHE A 63 -3.53 -9.57 -9.11
C PHE A 63 -4.43 -10.16 -8.03
N PHE A 64 -4.97 -9.32 -7.14
CA PHE A 64 -5.85 -9.79 -6.07
C PHE A 64 -7.20 -10.27 -6.62
N LEU A 65 -7.82 -9.52 -7.53
CA LEU A 65 -9.12 -9.84 -8.09
C LEU A 65 -9.05 -11.08 -9.00
N GLU A 66 -8.01 -11.20 -9.83
CA GLU A 66 -7.80 -12.36 -10.71
C GLU A 66 -7.61 -13.67 -9.93
N GLN A 67 -7.08 -13.62 -8.70
CA GLN A 67 -6.92 -14.79 -7.84
C GLN A 67 -8.19 -15.13 -7.04
N GLY A 68 -9.31 -14.43 -7.27
CA GLY A 68 -10.61 -14.68 -6.63
C GLY A 68 -10.89 -13.83 -5.39
N GLY A 69 -10.17 -12.72 -5.25
CA GLY A 69 -10.53 -11.63 -4.34
C GLY A 69 -11.76 -10.89 -4.88
N GLU A 70 -12.52 -10.25 -3.98
CA GLU A 70 -13.80 -9.61 -4.33
C GLU A 70 -13.75 -8.09 -4.19
N ARG A 71 -12.99 -7.57 -3.22
CA ARG A 71 -12.89 -6.13 -2.93
C ARG A 71 -11.48 -5.71 -2.63
N TYR A 72 -10.98 -4.75 -3.40
CA TYR A 72 -9.69 -4.15 -3.21
C TYR A 72 -9.87 -2.64 -3.10
N TYR A 73 -9.24 -2.04 -2.09
CA TYR A 73 -9.26 -0.59 -1.93
C TYR A 73 -7.87 -0.08 -1.58
N TYR A 74 -7.30 0.71 -2.48
CA TYR A 74 -6.14 1.54 -2.14
C TYR A 74 -6.62 2.78 -1.38
N ILE A 75 -5.98 3.04 -0.25
CA ILE A 75 -6.17 4.25 0.54
C ILE A 75 -5.10 5.25 0.07
N PRO A 76 -5.51 6.38 -0.54
CA PRO A 76 -4.57 7.37 -1.07
C PRO A 76 -3.57 7.85 -0.02
N ALA A 77 -2.40 8.27 -0.50
CA ALA A 77 -1.46 8.99 0.34
C ALA A 77 -2.08 10.28 0.91
N LEU A 78 -1.42 10.87 1.90
CA LEU A 78 -1.94 12.07 2.55
C LEU A 78 -2.01 13.27 1.61
N ASN A 79 -1.18 13.29 0.56
CA ASN A 79 -1.16 14.31 -0.49
C ASN A 79 -1.14 15.73 0.12
N ASP A 80 -2.00 16.62 -0.36
CA ASP A 80 -2.17 17.99 0.10
C ASP A 80 -3.28 18.13 1.15
N SER A 81 -3.66 17.04 1.84
CA SER A 81 -4.69 17.12 2.88
C SER A 81 -4.32 18.16 3.95
N PRO A 82 -5.29 18.95 4.44
CA PRO A 82 -5.02 20.01 5.41
C PRO A 82 -4.24 19.52 6.64
N ALA A 83 -4.62 18.37 7.19
CA ALA A 83 -3.94 17.79 8.35
C ALA A 83 -2.46 17.42 8.08
N HIS A 84 -2.11 17.01 6.86
CA HIS A 84 -0.73 16.73 6.49
C HIS A 84 0.09 18.01 6.34
N ILE A 85 -0.50 19.06 5.76
CA ILE A 85 0.13 20.38 5.69
C ILE A 85 0.33 20.97 7.09
N ASP A 86 -0.67 20.89 7.95
CA ASP A 86 -0.59 21.33 9.35
C ASP A 86 0.52 20.58 10.11
N LEU A 87 0.64 19.27 9.90
CA LEU A 87 1.72 18.45 10.47
C LEU A 87 3.10 18.93 9.98
N LEU A 88 3.28 19.12 8.67
CA LEU A 88 4.55 19.59 8.10
C LEU A 88 4.91 20.99 8.63
N GLN A 89 3.94 21.90 8.71
CA GLN A 89 4.12 23.22 9.30
C GLN A 89 4.55 23.11 10.78
N ALA A 90 3.88 22.28 11.57
CA ALA A 90 4.19 22.07 12.97
C ALA A 90 5.63 21.54 13.16
N LEU A 91 6.06 20.59 12.32
CA LEU A 91 7.43 20.06 12.37
C LEU A 91 8.48 21.15 12.06
N VAL A 92 8.29 21.92 10.98
CA VAL A 92 9.25 22.96 10.57
C VAL A 92 9.29 24.14 11.55
N THR A 93 8.17 24.46 12.20
CA THR A 93 8.08 25.57 13.15
C THR A 93 8.33 25.16 14.60
N SER A 94 8.46 23.85 14.87
CA SER A 94 8.79 23.36 16.20
C SER A 94 10.16 23.92 16.62
N LYS A 95 10.20 24.55 17.81
CA LYS A 95 11.46 24.97 18.41
C LYS A 95 12.13 23.73 18.99
N THR A 96 13.31 23.41 18.47
CA THR A 96 14.22 22.40 19.06
C THR A 96 14.66 22.81 20.46
#